data_AF-A0A8S9NAA2-F1
#
_entry.id   AF-A0A8S9NAA2-F1
#
_cell.length_a   1.000
_cell.length_b   1.000
_cell.length_c   1.000
_cell.angle_alpha   90.00
_cell.angle_beta   90.00
_cell.angle_gamma   90.00
#
_symmetry.space_group_name_H-M   'P 1'
#
loop_
_entity.id
_entity.type
_entity.pdbx_description
1 polymer ?
#
loop_
_entity_poly.entity_id
_entity_poly.type
_entity_poly.pdbx_seq_one_letter_code
_entity_poly.pdbx_strand_id
1 'polypeptide(L)'
;MQVVAAMCSKVPLISNAIVKATDSDSFNLLVNNGAAAGQVIFHTHIHIIPRKERDCLWTSESLHRHTLKLDKEASELASRVREQLCRLPEEQLDQPS
;
A
#
# COMPACT_ATOMS: atom_id res chain seq x y z
N MET A 1 -13.40 17.50 7.27
CA MET A 1 -13.26 16.05 7.54
C MET A 1 -13.57 15.14 6.34
N GLN A 2 -14.36 15.56 5.35
CA GLN A 2 -14.81 14.68 4.25
C GLN A 2 -13.69 14.09 3.38
N VAL A 3 -12.65 14.86 3.03
CA VAL A 3 -11.58 14.38 2.14
C VAL A 3 -10.76 13.27 2.80
N VAL A 4 -10.31 13.47 4.04
CA VAL A 4 -9.54 12.45 4.78
C VAL A 4 -10.39 11.20 5.00
N ALA A 5 -11.65 11.35 5.39
CA ALA A 5 -12.57 10.23 5.53
C ALA A 5 -12.74 9.45 4.20
N ALA A 6 -12.89 10.16 3.07
CA ALA A 6 -13.00 9.55 1.76
C ALA A 6 -11.70 8.85 1.32
N MET A 7 -10.53 9.39 1.66
CA MET A 7 -9.26 8.71 1.40
C MET A 7 -9.12 7.43 2.24
N CYS A 8 -9.38 7.53 3.55
CA CYS A 8 -9.29 6.42 4.48
C CYS A 8 -10.29 5.31 4.17
N SER A 9 -11.51 5.64 3.71
CA SER A 9 -12.53 4.63 3.37
C SER A 9 -12.13 3.74 2.19
N LYS A 10 -11.19 4.18 1.34
CA LYS A 10 -10.66 3.36 0.24
C LYS A 10 -9.47 2.48 0.65
N VAL A 11 -8.85 2.76 1.79
CA VAL A 11 -7.66 2.03 2.24
C VAL A 11 -7.92 0.53 2.41
N PRO A 12 -9.00 0.04 3.05
CA PRO A 12 -9.23 -1.39 3.21
C PRO A 12 -9.31 -2.13 1.88
N LEU A 13 -10.05 -1.57 0.91
CA LEU A 13 -10.20 -2.14 -0.43
C LEU A 13 -8.85 -2.25 -1.15
N ILE A 14 -8.11 -1.15 -1.21
CA ILE A 14 -6.84 -1.08 -1.95
C ILE A 14 -5.76 -1.92 -1.27
N SER A 15 -5.64 -1.83 0.05
CA SER A 15 -4.63 -2.57 0.82
C SER A 15 -4.86 -4.08 0.76
N ASN A 16 -6.09 -4.57 0.88
CA ASN A 16 -6.41 -5.99 0.75
C ASN A 16 -6.00 -6.54 -0.63
N ALA A 17 -6.26 -5.79 -1.70
CA ALA A 17 -5.85 -6.19 -3.04
C ALA A 17 -4.31 -6.23 -3.18
N ILE A 18 -3.61 -5.24 -2.63
CA ILE A 18 -2.14 -5.18 -2.64
C ILE A 18 -1.53 -6.36 -1.85
N VAL A 19 -2.02 -6.63 -0.64
CA VAL A 19 -1.55 -7.71 0.22
C VAL A 19 -1.70 -9.05 -0.49
N LYS A 20 -2.87 -9.33 -1.09
CA LYS A 20 -3.11 -10.56 -1.86
C LYS A 20 -2.23 -10.65 -3.12
N ALA A 21 -2.09 -9.55 -3.87
CA ALA A 21 -1.32 -9.54 -5.12
C ALA A 21 0.20 -9.69 -4.91
N THR A 22 0.67 -9.40 -3.71
CA THR A 22 2.08 -9.50 -3.29
C THR A 22 2.37 -10.70 -2.38
N ASP A 23 1.35 -11.51 -2.09
CA ASP A 23 1.46 -12.65 -1.16
C ASP A 23 2.07 -12.23 0.20
N SER A 24 1.57 -11.12 0.74
CA SER A 24 2.04 -10.54 1.99
C SER A 24 1.10 -10.88 3.15
N ASP A 25 1.59 -10.77 4.38
CA ASP A 25 0.82 -11.10 5.59
C ASP A 25 0.05 -9.88 6.12
N SER A 26 0.63 -8.69 5.94
CA SER A 26 0.10 -7.43 6.48
C SER A 26 0.61 -6.24 5.67
N PHE A 27 0.31 -5.01 6.11
CA PHE A 27 0.85 -3.80 5.50
C PHE A 27 1.09 -2.69 6.55
N ASN A 28 2.00 -1.77 6.26
CA ASN A 28 2.05 -0.48 6.94
C ASN A 28 1.30 0.59 6.14
N LEU A 29 0.60 1.45 6.87
CA LEU A 29 -0.06 2.65 6.35
C LEU A 29 0.68 3.89 6.87
N LEU A 30 1.14 4.76 5.97
CA LEU A 30 1.99 5.89 6.34
C LEU A 30 1.66 7.14 5.51
N VAL A 31 1.73 8.29 6.15
CA VAL A 31 1.79 9.61 5.50
C VAL A 31 2.98 10.36 6.08
N ASN A 32 3.91 10.79 5.22
CA ASN A 32 5.03 11.61 5.63
C ASN A 32 4.68 13.09 5.43
N ASN A 33 4.74 13.88 6.50
CA ASN A 33 4.47 15.31 6.48
C ASN A 33 5.73 16.10 6.86
N GLY A 34 6.32 16.78 5.87
CA GLY A 34 7.57 17.53 6.01
C GLY A 34 8.81 16.72 5.64
N ALA A 35 9.85 17.42 5.18
CA ALA A 35 11.10 16.81 4.71
C ALA A 35 11.80 15.97 5.79
N ALA A 36 11.79 16.43 7.05
CA ALA A 36 12.38 15.69 8.17
C ALA A 36 11.67 14.35 8.46
N ALA A 37 10.39 14.23 8.10
CA ALA A 37 9.63 12.98 8.17
C ALA A 37 9.83 12.09 6.92
N GLY A 38 10.73 12.46 5.99
CA GLY A 38 11.01 11.71 4.77
C GLY A 38 10.07 12.03 3.59
N GLN A 39 9.31 13.13 3.63
CA GLN A 39 8.50 13.56 2.47
C GLN A 39 9.39 14.16 1.37
N VAL A 40 9.31 13.59 0.17
CA VAL A 40 10.02 14.09 -1.02
C VAL A 40 9.07 14.63 -2.10
N ILE A 41 7.80 14.23 -2.08
CA ILE A 41 6.74 14.74 -2.96
C ILE A 41 5.71 15.50 -2.12
N PHE A 42 5.58 16.80 -2.37
CA PHE A 42 4.70 17.72 -1.63
C PHE A 42 3.27 17.74 -2.17
N HIS A 43 2.71 16.54 -2.31
CA HIS A 43 1.28 16.28 -2.51
C HIS A 43 0.90 15.20 -1.51
N THR A 44 -0.17 15.38 -0.73
CA THR A 44 -0.57 14.38 0.26
C THR A 44 -0.86 13.05 -0.40
N HIS A 45 -0.11 12.02 0.00
CA HIS A 45 -0.29 10.65 -0.48
C HIS A 45 -0.18 9.69 0.70
N ILE A 46 -0.88 8.56 0.57
CA ILE A 46 -0.85 7.48 1.54
C ILE A 46 0.03 6.38 0.97
N HIS A 47 1.04 5.97 1.72
CA HIS A 47 1.79 4.76 1.42
C HIS A 47 1.05 3.55 1.97
N ILE A 48 0.89 2.52 1.13
CA ILE A 48 0.52 1.16 1.53
C ILE A 48 1.74 0.30 1.24
N ILE A 49 2.40 -0.18 2.28
CA ILE A 49 3.65 -0.94 2.19
C ILE A 49 3.36 -2.37 2.64
N PRO A 50 3.16 -3.33 1.72
CA PRO A 50 2.98 -4.74 2.08
C PRO A 50 4.18 -5.29 2.86
N ARG A 51 3.91 -6.15 3.86
CA ARG A 51 4.87 -6.68 4.82
C ARG A 51 4.73 -8.19 4.92
N LYS A 52 5.87 -8.88 5.04
CA LYS A 52 5.92 -10.31 5.36
C LYS A 52 6.49 -10.53 6.75
N GLU A 53 6.09 -11.61 7.40
CA GLU A 53 6.73 -12.04 8.65
C GLU A 53 8.24 -12.15 8.39
N ARG A 54 9.04 -11.55 9.29
CA ARG A 54 10.52 -11.59 9.24
C ARG A 54 11.14 -10.95 8.00
N ASP A 55 10.47 -9.98 7.36
CA ASP A 55 11.11 -9.14 6.35
C ASP A 55 12.18 -8.17 6.91
N CYS A 56 12.37 -8.17 8.23
CA CYS A 56 13.47 -7.49 8.93
C CYS A 56 13.54 -5.96 8.69
N LEU A 57 12.45 -5.31 8.29
CA LEU A 57 12.46 -3.86 7.98
C LEU A 57 12.93 -2.98 9.15
N TRP A 58 12.55 -3.34 10.38
CA TRP A 58 12.89 -2.54 11.56
C TRP A 58 14.22 -2.93 12.21
N THR A 59 14.74 -4.12 11.88
CA THR A 59 15.99 -4.65 12.43
C THR A 59 17.20 -4.34 11.55
N SER A 60 16.97 -3.76 10.37
CA SER A 60 18.00 -3.45 9.39
C SER A 60 17.88 -1.97 9.00
N GLU A 61 18.89 -1.18 9.34
CA GLU A 61 19.07 0.18 8.78
C GLU A 61 19.34 0.16 7.26
N SER A 62 19.42 -1.02 6.64
CA SER A 62 20.05 -1.22 5.34
C SER A 62 19.18 -1.93 4.29
N LEU A 63 17.86 -2.05 4.50
CA LEU A 63 16.99 -2.46 3.39
C LEU A 63 17.03 -1.39 2.30
N HIS A 64 17.85 -1.67 1.29
CA HIS A 64 17.95 -0.84 0.11
C HIS A 64 16.62 -0.90 -0.64
N ARG A 65 15.98 0.26 -0.76
CA ARG A 65 14.84 0.41 -1.64
C ARG A 65 15.33 0.25 -3.07
N HIS A 66 14.95 -0.86 -3.71
CA HIS A 66 15.17 -1.05 -5.13
C HIS A 66 14.04 -0.35 -5.88
N THR A 67 14.39 0.63 -6.71
CA THR A 67 13.44 1.27 -7.61
C THR A 67 12.92 0.21 -8.58
N LEU A 68 11.62 -0.04 -8.53
CA LEU A 68 10.94 -0.84 -9.54
C LEU A 68 11.05 -0.11 -10.88
N LYS A 69 11.64 -0.76 -11.88
CA LYS A 69 11.71 -0.20 -13.23
C LYS A 69 10.32 -0.29 -13.85
N LEU A 70 9.96 0.65 -14.74
CA LEU A 70 8.76 0.50 -15.59
C LEU A 70 9.03 -0.59 -16.64
N ASP A 71 9.07 -1.83 -16.18
CA ASP A 71 9.34 -3.01 -16.98
C ASP A 71 8.21 -4.03 -16.83
N LYS A 72 8.47 -5.25 -17.30
CA LYS A 72 7.53 -6.36 -17.26
C LYS A 72 7.04 -6.64 -15.83
N GLU A 73 7.92 -6.53 -14.83
CA GLU A 73 7.60 -6.84 -13.44
C GLU A 73 6.57 -5.84 -12.88
N ALA A 74 6.76 -4.55 -13.13
CA ALA A 74 5.81 -3.51 -12.72
C ALA A 74 4.44 -3.69 -13.36
N SER A 75 4.40 -4.01 -14.66
CA SER A 75 3.16 -4.25 -15.40
C SER A 75 2.42 -5.49 -14.88
N GLU A 76 3.14 -6.57 -14.62
CA GLU A 76 2.59 -7.81 -14.05
C GLU A 76 2.04 -7.59 -12.64
N LEU A 77 2.78 -6.89 -11.77
CA LEU A 77 2.31 -6.54 -10.43
C LEU A 77 1.02 -5.71 -10.51
N ALA A 78 0.99 -4.67 -11.35
CA ALA A 78 -0.19 -3.85 -11.54
C ALA A 78 -1.39 -4.68 -12.05
N SER A 79 -1.15 -5.66 -12.93
CA SER A 79 -2.19 -6.58 -13.40
C SER A 79 -2.76 -7.42 -12.26
N ARG A 80 -1.89 -8.01 -11.43
CA ARG A 80 -2.32 -8.80 -10.25
C ARG A 80 -3.13 -7.96 -9.28
N VAL A 81 -2.72 -6.72 -8.99
CA VAL A 81 -3.47 -5.82 -8.11
C VAL A 81 -4.86 -5.52 -8.69
N ARG A 82 -4.95 -5.22 -10.00
CA ARG A 82 -6.24 -4.99 -10.67
C ARG A 82 -7.15 -6.21 -10.61
N GLU A 83 -6.60 -7.41 -10.83
CA GLU A 83 -7.37 -8.65 -10.69
C GLU A 83 -7.93 -8.84 -9.28
N GLN A 84 -7.12 -8.56 -8.25
CA GLN A 84 -7.58 -8.67 -6.86
C GLN A 84 -8.66 -7.61 -6.54
N LEU A 85 -8.55 -6.40 -7.08
CA LEU A 85 -9.58 -5.36 -6.93
C LEU A 85 -10.93 -5.78 -7.53
N CYS A 86 -10.93 -6.44 -8.69
CA CYS A 86 -12.16 -6.90 -9.36
C CYS A 86 -12.82 -8.12 -8.69
N ARG A 87 -12.08 -8.88 -7.87
CA ARG A 87 -12.55 -10.12 -7.24
C ARG A 87 -13.15 -9.94 -5.85
N LEU A 88 -13.10 -8.74 -5.28
CA LEU A 88 -13.62 -8.49 -3.94
C LEU A 88 -15.15 -8.29 -4.00
N PRO A 89 -15.96 -9.13 -3.33
CA PRO A 89 -17.40 -8.88 -3.22
C PRO A 89 -17.65 -7.58 -2.44
N GLU A 90 -18.75 -6.90 -2.75
CA GLU A 90 -19.15 -5.61 -2.16
C GLU A 90 -19.25 -5.62 -0.63
N GLU A 91 -19.26 -6.79 0.01
CA GLU A 91 -19.38 -7.00 1.46
C GLU A 91 -18.25 -6.40 2.32
N GLN A 92 -17.16 -5.92 1.72
CA GLN A 92 -16.10 -5.18 2.43
C GLN A 92 -16.25 -3.64 2.38
N LEU A 93 -17.27 -3.11 1.69
CA LEU A 93 -17.55 -1.67 1.62
C LEU A 93 -18.25 -1.12 2.87
N ASP A 94 -18.78 -1.99 3.74
CA ASP A 94 -19.74 -1.63 4.79
C ASP A 94 -19.33 -2.04 6.22
N GLN A 95 -18.07 -2.41 6.45
CA GLN A 95 -17.58 -2.67 7.81
C GLN A 95 -17.32 -1.32 8.52
N PRO A 96 -18.08 -0.96 9.57
CA PRO A 96 -17.84 0.26 10.31
C PRO A 96 -16.53 0.13 11.10
N SER A 97 -15.69 1.15 10.99
CA SER A 97 -14.52 1.38 11.85
C SER A 97 -14.91 1.72 13.28
#